data_AF-A0A2H0KJE9-F1
#
_entry.id   AF-A0A2H0KJE9-F1
#
_cell.length_a   1.000
_cell.length_b   1.000
_cell.length_c   1.000
_cell.angle_alpha   90.00
_cell.angle_beta   90.00
_cell.angle_gamma   90.00
#
_symmetry.space_group_name_H-M   'P 1'
#
loop_
_entity.id
_entity.type
_entity.pdbx_description
1 polymer ?
#
loop_
_entity_poly.entity_id
_entity_poly.type
_entity_poly.pdbx_seq_one_letter_code
_entity_poly.pdbx_strand_id
1 'polypeptide(L)' 'MTQIQVQQPTEWLKVLGKGMLTIPKQWRDELGIQTGEMVQAEKTPLGVLIRPIKKKAPYRVYSRADLLQFVQDDHL' A
#
# COMPACT_ATOMS: atom_id res chain seq x y z
N MET A 1 -23.68 -23.95 -10.05
CA MET A 1 -23.04 -22.62 -10.22
C MET A 1 -21.57 -22.86 -10.48
N THR A 2 -21.13 -22.75 -11.73
CA THR A 2 -19.74 -23.02 -12.12
C THR A 2 -18.90 -21.80 -11.81
N GLN A 3 -18.03 -21.88 -10.81
CA GLN A 3 -17.06 -20.81 -10.53
C GLN A 3 -16.02 -20.80 -11.65
N ILE A 4 -16.06 -19.76 -12.48
CA ILE A 4 -15.02 -19.48 -13.47
C ILE A 4 -13.81 -18.98 -12.67
N GLN A 5 -12.79 -19.81 -12.58
CA GLN A 5 -11.50 -19.43 -11.99
C GLN A 5 -10.82 -18.47 -12.96
N VAL A 6 -10.89 -17.17 -12.66
CA VAL A 6 -10.15 -16.15 -13.41
C VAL A 6 -8.66 -16.39 -13.17
N GLN A 7 -7.97 -16.90 -14.19
CA GLN A 7 -6.52 -17.05 -14.14
C GLN A 7 -5.90 -15.65 -14.09
N GLN A 8 -5.19 -15.36 -13.00
CA GLN A 8 -4.49 -14.09 -12.85
C GLN A 8 -3.38 -14.01 -13.91
N PRO A 9 -3.22 -12.87 -14.60
CA PRO A 9 -2.17 -12.70 -15.60
C PRO A 9 -0.80 -12.93 -14.95
N THR A 10 -0.02 -13.81 -15.55
CA THR A 10 1.34 -14.15 -15.10
C THR A 10 2.34 -13.64 -16.13
N GLU A 11 3.32 -12.86 -15.69
CA GLU A 11 4.38 -12.32 -16.54
C GLU A 11 5.76 -12.54 -15.93
N TRP A 12 6.75 -12.79 -16.79
CA TRP A 12 8.14 -12.89 -16.39
C TRP A 12 8.73 -11.50 -16.16
N LEU A 13 9.11 -11.20 -14.92
CA LEU A 13 9.71 -9.92 -14.56
C LEU A 13 11.23 -9.98 -14.61
N LYS A 14 11.84 -8.93 -15.16
CA LYS A 14 13.31 -8.80 -15.17
C LYS A 14 13.82 -8.35 -13.80
N VAL A 15 14.79 -9.08 -13.27
CA VAL A 15 15.60 -8.65 -12.13
C VAL A 15 16.66 -7.68 -12.63
N LEU A 16 16.68 -6.49 -12.06
CA LEU A 16 17.67 -5.44 -12.32
C LEU A 16 18.75 -5.47 -11.23
N GLY A 17 19.77 -4.62 -11.40
CA GLY A 17 20.83 -4.46 -10.40
C GLY A 17 20.27 -4.10 -9.02
N LYS A 18 21.04 -4.44 -7.97
CA LYS A 18 20.68 -4.20 -6.55
C LYS A 18 19.38 -4.90 -6.10
N GLY A 19 18.96 -5.96 -6.78
CA GLY A 19 17.77 -6.74 -6.41
C GLY A 19 16.44 -6.06 -6.72
N MET A 20 16.43 -5.10 -7.65
CA MET A 20 15.21 -4.43 -8.07
C MET A 20 14.42 -5.28 -9.07
N LEU A 21 13.09 -5.17 -9.05
CA LEU A 21 12.17 -5.82 -9.99
C LEU A 21 11.34 -4.75 -10.68
N THR A 22 11.03 -4.94 -11.96
CA THR A 22 10.12 -4.05 -12.69
C THR A 22 8.70 -4.55 -12.56
N ILE A 23 7.78 -3.72 -12.05
CA ILE A 23 6.35 -4.03 -12.04
C ILE A 23 5.72 -3.37 -13.28
N PRO A 24 4.97 -4.12 -14.12
CA PRO A 24 4.29 -3.57 -15.28
C PRO A 24 3.38 -2.39 -14.92
N LYS A 25 3.26 -1.42 -15.83
CA LYS A 25 2.46 -0.21 -15.59
C LYS A 25 1.01 -0.54 -15.24
N GLN A 26 0.38 -1.46 -15.97
CA GLN A 26 -1.00 -1.88 -15.74
C GLN A 26 -1.21 -2.40 -14.31
N TRP A 27 -0.32 -3.27 -13.82
CA TRP A 27 -0.41 -3.80 -12.46
C TRP A 27 -0.23 -2.72 -11.40
N ARG A 28 0.65 -1.74 -11.64
CA ARG A 28 0.80 -0.60 -10.73
C ARG A 28 -0.47 0.25 -10.67
N ASP A 29 -1.09 0.51 -11.81
CA ASP A 29 -2.32 1.30 -11.90
C ASP A 29 -3.48 0.56 -11.18
N GLU A 30 -3.59 -0.76 -11.38
CA GLU A 30 -4.60 -1.61 -10.72
C GLU A 30 -4.39 -1.76 -9.21
N LEU A 31 -3.13 -1.90 -8.77
CA LEU A 31 -2.76 -2.07 -7.36
C LEU A 31 -2.60 -0.73 -6.63
N GLY A 32 -2.68 0.40 -7.34
CA GLY A 32 -2.48 1.74 -6.79
C GLY A 32 -1.08 1.98 -6.25
N ILE A 33 -0.04 1.40 -6.88
CA ILE A 33 1.37 1.53 -6.46
C ILE A 33 2.03 2.64 -7.28
N GLN A 34 2.51 3.70 -6.61
CA GLN A 34 3.22 4.79 -7.28
C GLN A 34 4.74 4.68 -7.15
N THR A 35 5.46 5.28 -8.10
CA THR A 35 6.93 5.36 -8.06
C THR A 35 7.38 6.09 -6.79
N GLY A 36 8.30 5.50 -6.04
CA GLY A 36 8.83 6.08 -4.79
C GLY A 36 8.01 5.75 -3.54
N GLU A 37 6.86 5.07 -3.68
CA GLU A 37 6.12 4.58 -2.53
C GLU A 37 6.75 3.32 -1.93
N MET A 38 6.62 3.19 -0.61
CA MET A 38 6.95 1.95 0.08
C MET A 38 5.81 0.94 -0.09
N VAL A 39 6.18 -0.30 -0.34
CA VAL A 39 5.27 -1.46 -0.39
C VAL A 39 5.63 -2.44 0.71
N GLN A 40 4.65 -3.22 1.17
CA GLN A 40 4.91 -4.32 2.09
C GLN A 40 5.33 -5.55 1.27
N ALA A 41 6.46 -6.15 1.61
CA ALA A 41 6.93 -7.39 1.02
C ALA A 41 6.99 -8.49 2.08
N GLU A 42 6.47 -9.67 1.74
CA GLU A 42 6.44 -10.84 2.61
C GLU A 42 7.05 -12.04 1.87
N LYS A 43 7.97 -12.76 2.52
CA LYS A 43 8.51 -14.01 1.99
C LYS A 43 7.55 -15.15 2.34
N THR A 44 7.11 -15.87 1.32
CA THR A 44 6.21 -17.03 1.41
C THR A 44 6.93 -18.27 0.88
N PRO A 45 6.39 -19.50 1.08
CA PRO A 45 6.96 -20.71 0.50
C PRO A 45 7.05 -20.70 -1.04
N LEU A 46 6.20 -19.90 -1.70
CA LEU A 46 6.09 -19.82 -3.16
C LEU A 46 6.86 -18.64 -3.76
N GLY A 47 7.41 -17.74 -2.93
CA GLY A 47 8.11 -16.54 -3.40
C GLY A 47 7.83 -15.30 -2.57
N VAL A 48 7.91 -14.12 -3.20
CA VAL A 48 7.68 -12.83 -2.54
C VAL A 48 6.28 -12.32 -2.86
N LEU A 49 5.48 -12.06 -1.83
CA LEU A 49 4.19 -11.40 -1.94
C LEU A 49 4.37 -9.89 -1.69
N ILE A 50 3.97 -9.06 -2.66
CA ILE A 50 4.05 -7.59 -2.57
C ILE A 50 2.64 -7.03 -2.42
N ARG A 51 2.43 -6.15 -1.44
CA ARG A 51 1.14 -5.50 -1.16
C ARG A 51 1.30 -3.99 -1.07
N PRO A 52 0.38 -3.19 -1.63
CA PRO A 52 0.36 -1.76 -1.40
C PRO A 52 0.11 -1.48 0.09
N ILE A 53 0.83 -0.51 0.65
CA ILE A 53 0.54 -0.06 2.02
C ILE A 53 -0.76 0.74 1.95
N LYS A 54 -1.85 0.20 2.51
CA LYS A 54 -3.03 1.02 2.81
C LYS A 54 -2.61 2.03 3.88
N LYS A 55 -2.26 3.26 3.49
CA LYS A 55 -2.11 4.37 4.44
C LYS A 55 -3.47 4.65 5.08
N LYS A 56 -3.76 3.95 6.17
CA LYS A 56 -4.74 4.35 7.18
C LYS A 56 -4.04 4.39 8.52
N ALA A 57 -3.05 5.26 8.66
CA ALA A 57 -2.91 5.86 9.97
C ALA A 57 -4.19 6.69 10.17
N PRO A 58 -4.99 6.45 11.22
CA PRO A 58 -6.13 7.32 11.49
C PRO A 58 -5.57 8.70 11.80
N TYR A 59 -5.65 9.62 10.85
CA TYR A 59 -5.37 11.02 11.12
C TYR A 59 -6.64 11.61 11.72
N ARG A 60 -6.52 12.21 12.90
CA ARG A 60 -7.63 12.90 13.54
C ARG A 60 -7.64 14.33 13.01
N VAL A 61 -8.72 14.72 12.35
CA VAL A 61 -8.93 16.10 11.93
C VAL A 61 -9.61 16.82 13.09
N TYR A 62 -8.95 17.83 13.65
CA TYR A 62 -9.51 18.65 14.72
C TYR A 62 -10.25 19.85 14.13
N SER A 63 -11.47 20.06 14.62
CA SER A 63 -12.23 21.27 14.36
C SER A 63 -11.72 22.43 15.21
N ARG A 64 -12.15 23.66 14.88
CA ARG A 64 -11.81 24.84 15.69
C ARG A 64 -12.31 24.71 17.14
N ALA A 65 -13.43 24.03 17.36
CA ALA A 65 -13.95 23.77 18.70
C ALA A 65 -13.03 22.82 19.48
N ASP A 66 -12.54 21.76 18.85
CA ASP A 66 -11.60 20.80 19.47
C ASP A 66 -10.30 21.52 19.88
N LEU A 67 -9.79 22.42 19.03
CA LEU A 67 -8.60 23.21 19.34
C LEU A 67 -8.81 24.17 20.52
N LEU A 68 -9.98 24.79 20.62
CA LEU A 68 -10.32 25.67 21.74
C LEU A 68 -10.45 24.88 23.05
N GLN A 69 -10.97 23.66 22.99
CA GLN A 69 -11.05 22.77 24.14
C GLN A 69 -9.66 22.39 24.65
N PHE A 70 -8.70 22.08 23.75
CA PHE A 70 -7.32 21.80 24.17
C PHE A 70 -6.66 22.98 24.88
N VAL A 71 -6.93 24.21 24.44
CA VAL A 71 -6.39 25.41 25.10
C VAL A 71 -7.01 25.63 26.48
N GLN A 72 -8.26 25.21 26.69
CA GLN A 72 -8.92 25.26 28.01
C GLN A 72 -8.45 24.15 28.94
N ASP A 73 -8.19 22.96 28.40
CA ASP A 73 -7.75 21.80 29.19
C ASP A 73 -6.25 21.87 29.55
N ASP A 74 -5.47 22.71 28.86
CA ASP A 74 -4.04 22.95 29.11
C ASP A 74 -3.83 23.94 30.27
N HIS A 75 -4.07 23.45 31.49
CA HIS A 75 -3.74 24.13 32.73
C HIS A 75 -2.59 23.40 33.45
N LEU A 76 -1.43 24.05 33.51
CA LEU A 76 -0.24 23.63 34.29
C LEU A 76 -0.45 23.78 35.80
#